data_AF-A0A2M7C8T2-F1
#
_entry.id   AF-A0A2M7C8T2-F1
#
_cell.length_a   1.000
_cell.length_b   1.000
_cell.length_c   1.000
_cell.angle_alpha   90.00
_cell.angle_beta   90.00
_cell.angle_gamma   90.00
#
_symmetry.space_group_name_H-M   'P 1'
#
loop_
_entity.id
_entity.type
_entity.pdbx_description
1 polymer ?
#
loop_
_entity_poly.entity_id
_entity_poly.type
_entity_poly.pdbx_seq_one_letter_code
_entity_poly.pdbx_strand_id
1 'polypeptide(L)'
;MFERLLKKIALQLKRASIPYMVIGGQAVLLYGEPRLTRDIDITMGIGVDGLDRVKKITPIIGLKSLVQKEKEFVERNMVLPTIDKKSGIRVDFIFSFSPYERQAIGRARDIKLGNSIVRFASLEDVVIHKVIAGRARDFDDVKSILLRNPKYDLVYIKKWLKQFDKSLSGKFLKIFRNIEKEIS
;
A
#
# COMPACT_ATOMS: atom_id res chain seq x y z
N MET A 1 10.99 7.28 13.73
CA MET A 1 10.95 8.25 12.60
C MET A 1 9.76 7.99 11.68
N PHE A 2 9.62 6.79 11.11
CA PHE A 2 8.45 6.34 10.34
C PHE A 2 7.13 6.57 11.07
N GLU A 3 7.02 6.13 12.33
CA GLU A 3 5.80 6.28 13.13
C GLU A 3 5.33 7.74 13.18
N ARG A 4 6.22 8.70 13.48
CA ARG A 4 5.91 10.13 13.49
C ARG A 4 5.39 10.62 12.14
N LEU A 5 6.01 10.17 11.04
CA LEU A 5 5.61 10.57 9.69
C LEU A 5 4.25 9.97 9.30
N LEU A 6 4.03 8.69 9.59
CA LEU A 6 2.75 8.00 9.42
C LEU A 6 1.61 8.69 10.17
N LYS A 7 1.83 9.13 11.42
CA LYS A 7 0.82 9.88 12.19
C LYS A 7 0.46 11.21 11.52
N LYS A 8 1.46 11.96 11.03
CA LYS A 8 1.22 13.23 10.32
C LYS A 8 0.44 13.01 9.03
N ILE A 9 0.84 12.02 8.24
CA ILE A 9 0.17 11.62 7.01
C ILE A 9 -1.29 11.25 7.30
N ALA A 10 -1.52 10.36 8.27
CA ALA A 10 -2.86 9.92 8.66
C ALA A 10 -3.77 11.09 9.06
N LEU A 11 -3.23 12.01 9.88
CA LEU A 11 -3.96 13.20 10.30
C LEU A 11 -4.36 14.09 9.11
N GLN A 12 -3.43 14.34 8.18
CA GLN A 12 -3.72 15.22 7.04
C GLN A 12 -4.65 14.58 6.01
N LEU A 13 -4.49 13.28 5.74
CA LEU A 13 -5.43 12.54 4.87
C LEU A 13 -6.83 12.50 5.46
N LYS A 14 -6.95 12.29 6.79
CA LYS A 14 -8.24 12.37 7.50
C LYS A 14 -8.87 13.75 7.39
N ARG A 15 -8.12 14.82 7.66
CA ARG A 15 -8.62 16.22 7.54
C ARG A 15 -9.04 16.56 6.12
N ALA A 16 -8.31 16.05 5.13
CA ALA A 16 -8.65 16.22 3.73
C ALA A 16 -9.80 15.32 3.29
N SER A 17 -10.34 14.42 4.13
CA SER A 17 -11.34 13.41 3.76
C SER A 17 -10.90 12.53 2.57
N ILE A 18 -9.64 12.10 2.59
CA ILE A 18 -9.05 11.20 1.59
C ILE A 18 -8.99 9.80 2.21
N PRO A 19 -9.83 8.85 1.78
CA PRO A 19 -9.70 7.45 2.15
C PRO A 19 -8.33 6.92 1.72
N TYR A 20 -7.70 6.09 2.53
CA TYR A 20 -6.37 5.58 2.21
C TYR A 20 -6.08 4.27 2.94
N MET A 21 -5.02 3.60 2.49
CA MET A 21 -4.35 2.53 3.23
C MET A 21 -2.85 2.61 3.03
N VAL A 22 -2.09 2.39 4.10
CA VAL A 22 -0.65 2.15 4.03
C VAL A 22 -0.42 0.73 3.51
N ILE A 23 0.39 0.60 2.47
CA ILE A 23 0.71 -0.67 1.81
C ILE A 23 2.22 -0.98 1.94
N GLY A 24 2.73 -1.85 1.07
CA GLY A 24 4.17 -2.00 0.87
C GLY A 24 4.90 -2.57 2.09
N GLY A 25 6.18 -2.20 2.23
CA GLY A 25 7.03 -2.73 3.30
C GLY A 25 6.51 -2.41 4.71
N GLN A 26 5.88 -1.25 4.91
CA GLN A 26 5.31 -0.85 6.20
C GLN A 26 4.15 -1.77 6.62
N ALA A 27 3.31 -2.20 5.68
CA ALA A 27 2.21 -3.11 5.98
C ALA A 27 2.67 -4.55 6.24
N VAL A 28 3.78 -4.99 5.63
CA VAL A 28 4.39 -6.31 5.90
C VAL A 28 4.80 -6.43 7.37
N LEU A 29 5.28 -5.36 7.99
CA LEU A 29 5.70 -5.35 9.41
C LEU A 29 4.59 -5.75 10.39
N LEU A 30 3.31 -5.67 9.98
CA LEU A 30 2.18 -6.04 10.82
C LEU A 30 1.90 -7.55 10.82
N TYR A 31 2.27 -8.25 9.74
CA TYR A 31 1.79 -9.61 9.48
C TYR A 31 2.91 -10.62 9.26
N GLY A 32 4.08 -10.20 8.77
CA GLY A 32 5.20 -11.06 8.44
C GLY A 32 6.44 -10.82 9.32
N GLU A 33 7.59 -11.30 8.86
CA GLU A 33 8.88 -11.05 9.50
C GLU A 33 9.26 -9.56 9.43
N PRO A 34 9.66 -8.94 10.55
CA PRO A 34 10.20 -7.60 10.54
C PRO A 34 11.39 -7.50 9.59
N ARG A 35 11.37 -6.48 8.72
CA ARG A 35 12.46 -6.23 7.78
C ARG A 35 12.70 -4.75 7.59
N LEU A 36 13.91 -4.40 7.16
CA LEU A 36 14.18 -3.02 6.79
C LEU A 36 13.32 -2.60 5.59
N THR A 37 12.55 -1.53 5.78
CA THR A 37 11.81 -0.78 4.76
C THR A 37 12.28 0.67 4.81
N ARG A 38 12.40 1.30 3.64
CA ARG A 38 13.02 2.62 3.49
C ARG A 38 12.02 3.71 3.12
N ASP A 39 10.79 3.31 2.87
CA ASP A 39 9.73 4.07 2.22
C ASP A 39 8.38 3.84 2.90
N ILE A 40 7.45 4.74 2.59
CA ILE A 40 6.04 4.64 2.96
C ILE A 40 5.24 4.70 1.67
N ASP A 41 4.49 3.64 1.39
CA ASP A 41 3.62 3.56 0.22
C ASP A 41 2.16 3.71 0.67
N ILE A 42 1.40 4.57 0.00
CA ILE A 42 0.02 4.89 0.38
C ILE A 42 -0.86 4.83 -0.84
N THR A 43 -1.83 3.92 -0.85
CA THR A 43 -2.92 3.95 -1.83
C THR A 43 -4.04 4.84 -1.30
N MET A 44 -4.44 5.83 -2.08
CA MET A 44 -5.51 6.78 -1.76
C MET A 44 -6.73 6.51 -2.61
N GLY A 45 -7.92 6.50 -2.01
CA GLY A 45 -9.22 6.28 -2.67
C GLY A 45 -9.72 7.52 -3.39
N ILE A 46 -8.85 8.17 -4.17
CA ILE A 46 -9.13 9.31 -5.03
C ILE A 46 -8.41 9.13 -6.37
N GLY A 47 -9.03 9.62 -7.44
CA GLY A 47 -8.41 9.69 -8.76
C GLY A 47 -7.42 10.86 -8.86
N VAL A 48 -6.79 10.97 -10.04
CA VAL A 48 -5.81 12.02 -10.35
C VAL A 48 -6.42 13.43 -10.31
N ASP A 49 -7.73 13.55 -10.44
CA ASP A 49 -8.52 14.76 -10.20
C ASP A 49 -8.40 15.27 -8.74
N GLY A 50 -8.07 14.38 -7.80
CA GLY A 50 -7.78 14.71 -6.42
C GLY A 50 -6.36 15.23 -6.15
N LEU A 51 -5.50 15.35 -7.17
CA LEU A 51 -4.09 15.74 -7.00
C LEU A 51 -3.93 17.05 -6.22
N ASP A 52 -4.76 18.07 -6.49
CA ASP A 52 -4.67 19.36 -5.80
C ASP A 52 -4.92 19.26 -4.29
N ARG A 53 -5.75 18.31 -3.84
CA ARG A 53 -5.97 18.05 -2.41
C ARG A 53 -4.70 17.45 -1.78
N VAL A 54 -4.03 16.54 -2.49
CA VAL A 54 -2.77 15.93 -2.04
C VAL A 54 -1.65 16.98 -1.99
N LYS A 55 -1.55 17.83 -3.01
CA LYS A 55 -0.58 18.94 -3.07
C LYS A 55 -0.76 19.97 -1.96
N LYS A 56 -2.00 20.18 -1.48
CA LYS A 56 -2.25 21.07 -0.33
C LYS A 56 -1.74 20.48 0.98
N ILE A 57 -1.78 19.15 1.15
CA ILE A 57 -1.37 18.51 2.41
C ILE A 57 0.12 18.13 2.46
N THR A 58 0.77 17.87 1.32
CA THR A 58 2.18 17.43 1.31
C THR A 58 3.13 18.42 1.99
N PRO A 59 3.05 19.75 1.78
CA PRO A 59 3.93 20.70 2.47
C PRO A 59 3.66 20.76 3.98
N ILE A 60 2.40 20.59 4.40
CA ILE A 60 1.99 20.59 5.82
C ILE A 60 2.58 19.38 6.56
N ILE A 61 2.66 18.23 5.89
CA ILE A 61 3.32 17.02 6.42
C ILE A 61 4.84 17.24 6.54
N GLY A 62 5.40 18.12 5.70
CA GLY A 62 6.84 18.35 5.55
C GLY A 62 7.45 17.62 4.34
N LEU A 63 6.61 17.16 3.42
CA LEU A 63 7.01 16.42 2.22
C LEU A 63 7.25 17.38 1.04
N LYS A 64 8.23 17.06 0.21
CA LYS A 64 8.45 17.70 -1.09
C LYS A 64 8.31 16.69 -2.21
N SER A 65 7.70 17.10 -3.32
CA SER A 65 7.65 16.27 -4.52
C SER A 65 9.06 16.00 -5.05
N LEU A 66 9.27 14.78 -5.53
CA LEU A 66 10.49 14.32 -6.19
C LEU A 66 10.43 14.47 -7.72
N VAL A 67 9.29 14.88 -8.26
CA VAL A 67 9.05 14.97 -9.70
C VAL A 67 8.76 16.40 -10.12
N GLN A 68 9.20 16.75 -11.33
CA GLN A 68 8.77 17.98 -12.01
C GLN A 68 7.45 17.73 -12.73
N LYS A 69 6.72 18.81 -13.07
CA LYS A 69 5.43 18.74 -13.78
C LYS A 69 4.48 17.69 -13.18
N GLU A 70 4.22 17.82 -11.87
CA GLU A 70 3.50 16.83 -11.06
C GLU A 70 2.21 16.32 -11.69
N LYS A 71 1.43 17.20 -12.33
CA LYS A 71 0.17 16.84 -13.01
C LYS A 71 0.41 15.83 -14.13
N GLU A 72 1.28 16.15 -15.07
CA GLU A 72 1.64 15.26 -16.20
C GLU A 72 2.21 13.93 -15.69
N PHE A 73 3.02 13.97 -14.63
CA PHE A 73 3.61 12.76 -14.05
C PHE A 73 2.54 11.86 -13.42
N VAL A 74 1.64 12.43 -12.62
CA VAL A 74 0.58 11.70 -11.91
C VAL A 74 -0.45 11.14 -12.89
N GLU A 75 -0.83 11.89 -13.93
CA GLU A 75 -1.75 11.42 -14.97
C GLU A 75 -1.20 10.19 -15.71
N ARG A 76 0.12 10.09 -15.87
CA ARG A 76 0.78 8.97 -16.56
C ARG A 76 1.06 7.78 -15.63
N ASN A 77 1.45 8.05 -14.38
CA ASN A 77 2.02 7.02 -13.50
C ASN A 77 1.12 6.68 -12.31
N MET A 78 0.01 7.40 -12.11
CA MET A 78 -0.92 7.23 -10.99
C MET A 78 -0.26 7.33 -9.61
N VAL A 79 0.88 8.03 -9.51
CA VAL A 79 1.62 8.19 -8.25
C VAL A 79 2.26 9.56 -8.18
N LEU A 80 2.26 10.16 -6.99
CA LEU A 80 3.05 11.33 -6.63
C LEU A 80 4.16 10.92 -5.64
N PRO A 81 5.41 10.75 -6.12
CA PRO A 81 6.54 10.46 -5.26
C PRO A 81 6.99 11.70 -4.50
N THR A 82 7.16 11.57 -3.19
CA THR A 82 7.58 12.66 -2.31
C THR A 82 8.67 12.22 -1.32
N ILE A 83 9.30 13.18 -0.65
CA ILE A 83 10.34 12.91 0.36
C ILE A 83 10.19 13.84 1.56
N ASP A 84 10.34 13.31 2.78
CA ASP A 84 10.54 14.12 3.98
C ASP A 84 12.00 14.56 4.04
N LYS A 85 12.26 15.85 3.81
CA LYS A 85 13.62 16.39 3.79
C LYS A 85 14.40 16.19 5.08
N LYS A 86 13.72 16.07 6.23
CA LYS A 86 14.38 15.91 7.53
C LYS A 86 14.88 14.48 7.75
N SER A 87 14.15 13.49 7.26
CA SER A 87 14.47 12.07 7.47
C SER A 87 15.09 11.38 6.26
N GLY A 88 14.89 11.92 5.06
CA GLY A 88 15.19 11.23 3.81
C GLY A 88 14.20 10.12 3.46
N ILE A 89 13.12 9.94 4.23
CA ILE A 89 12.11 8.90 3.96
C ILE A 89 11.28 9.30 2.75
N ARG A 90 11.24 8.41 1.75
CA ARG A 90 10.36 8.53 0.59
C ARG A 90 8.92 8.17 0.98
N VAL A 91 7.97 8.93 0.46
CA VAL A 91 6.54 8.68 0.61
C VAL A 91 5.88 8.75 -0.75
N ASP A 92 5.30 7.65 -1.18
CA ASP A 92 4.60 7.55 -2.47
C ASP A 92 3.09 7.59 -2.25
N PHE A 93 2.43 8.59 -2.83
CA PHE A 93 0.98 8.72 -2.84
C PHE A 93 0.43 8.16 -4.16
N ILE A 94 -0.13 6.97 -4.10
CA ILE A 94 -0.68 6.23 -5.23
C ILE A 94 -2.17 6.55 -5.34
N PHE A 95 -2.60 7.01 -6.52
CA PHE A 95 -3.98 7.34 -6.84
C PHE A 95 -4.70 6.09 -7.30
N SER A 96 -5.88 5.85 -6.73
CA SER A 96 -6.69 4.66 -6.99
C SER A 96 -7.97 4.99 -7.72
N PHE A 97 -8.34 4.12 -8.65
CA PHE A 97 -9.66 4.16 -9.32
C PHE A 97 -10.26 2.77 -9.57
N SER A 98 -9.58 1.67 -9.21
CA SER A 98 -10.07 0.33 -9.51
C SER A 98 -11.11 -0.17 -8.50
N PRO A 99 -12.02 -1.09 -8.90
CA PRO A 99 -12.91 -1.76 -7.97
C PRO A 99 -12.18 -2.50 -6.84
N TYR A 100 -11.01 -3.08 -7.14
CA TYR A 100 -10.18 -3.77 -6.15
C TYR A 100 -9.71 -2.83 -5.06
N GLU A 101 -9.05 -1.73 -5.43
CA GLU A 101 -8.48 -0.81 -4.45
C GLU A 101 -9.56 -0.15 -3.60
N ARG A 102 -10.75 0.15 -4.16
CA ARG A 102 -11.89 0.63 -3.35
C ARG A 102 -12.28 -0.40 -2.29
N GLN A 103 -12.35 -1.67 -2.65
CA GLN A 103 -12.65 -2.74 -1.68
C GLN A 103 -11.51 -2.90 -0.66
N ALA A 104 -10.26 -2.89 -1.08
CA ALA A 104 -9.09 -3.02 -0.21
C ALA A 104 -8.99 -1.85 0.79
N ILE A 105 -9.24 -0.62 0.36
CA ILE A 105 -9.31 0.55 1.26
C ILE A 105 -10.46 0.40 2.26
N GLY A 106 -11.63 -0.09 1.82
CA GLY A 106 -12.75 -0.37 2.73
C GLY A 106 -12.42 -1.43 3.79
N ARG A 107 -11.57 -2.39 3.44
CA ARG A 107 -11.07 -3.46 4.34
C ARG A 107 -9.85 -3.07 5.17
N ALA A 108 -9.26 -1.89 4.94
CA ALA A 108 -8.07 -1.45 5.64
C ALA A 108 -8.27 -1.45 7.17
N ARG A 109 -7.27 -1.91 7.91
CA ARG A 109 -7.29 -2.07 9.35
C ARG A 109 -6.81 -0.81 10.05
N ASP A 110 -7.51 -0.43 11.11
CA ASP A 110 -7.11 0.66 12.00
C ASP A 110 -6.02 0.18 12.96
N ILE A 111 -4.81 0.72 12.83
CA ILE A 111 -3.67 0.39 13.67
C ILE A 111 -3.35 1.57 14.58
N LYS A 112 -3.30 1.31 15.89
CA LYS A 112 -2.97 2.31 16.90
C LYS A 112 -1.45 2.52 16.95
N LEU A 113 -1.00 3.71 16.54
CA LEU A 113 0.38 4.16 16.69
C LEU A 113 0.42 5.27 17.75
N GLY A 114 0.72 4.90 19.00
CA GLY A 114 0.60 5.79 20.16
C GLY A 114 -0.84 6.31 20.34
N ASN A 115 -1.03 7.62 20.20
CA ASN A 115 -2.34 8.30 20.30
C ASN A 115 -3.04 8.53 18.95
N SER A 116 -2.53 7.97 17.85
CA SER A 116 -3.12 8.13 16.52
C SER A 116 -3.54 6.80 15.93
N ILE A 117 -4.57 6.83 15.10
CA ILE A 117 -5.01 5.68 14.30
C ILE A 117 -4.48 5.88 12.88
N VAL A 118 -3.85 4.85 12.32
CA VAL A 118 -3.36 4.83 10.95
C VAL A 118 -3.95 3.62 10.24
N ARG A 119 -4.51 3.82 9.04
CA ARG A 119 -5.09 2.75 8.24
C ARG A 119 -4.01 2.00 7.46
N PHE A 120 -3.91 0.70 7.67
CA PHE A 120 -3.01 -0.20 6.93
C PHE A 120 -3.82 -1.20 6.11
N ALA A 121 -3.25 -1.66 5.00
CA ALA A 121 -3.83 -2.73 4.20
C ALA A 121 -4.13 -3.96 5.06
N SER A 122 -5.21 -4.67 4.72
CA SER A 122 -5.50 -5.96 5.35
C SER A 122 -4.41 -6.97 4.97
N LEU A 123 -4.29 -8.03 5.77
CA LEU A 123 -3.33 -9.10 5.51
C LEU A 123 -3.45 -9.63 4.08
N GLU A 124 -4.68 -9.90 3.64
CA GLU A 124 -4.93 -10.45 2.31
C GLU A 124 -4.56 -9.47 1.19
N ASP A 125 -4.83 -8.18 1.38
CA ASP A 125 -4.48 -7.15 0.38
C ASP A 125 -2.95 -6.95 0.30
N VAL A 126 -2.22 -7.10 1.42
CA VAL A 126 -0.75 -7.14 1.39
C VAL A 126 -0.27 -8.33 0.57
N VAL A 127 -0.82 -9.52 0.78
CA VAL A 127 -0.48 -10.72 0.00
C VAL A 127 -0.76 -10.51 -1.49
N ILE A 128 -1.94 -10.00 -1.85
CA ILE A 128 -2.32 -9.74 -3.24
C ILE A 128 -1.33 -8.77 -3.91
N HIS A 129 -1.03 -7.63 -3.26
CA HIS A 129 -0.06 -6.66 -3.80
C HIS A 129 1.33 -7.27 -4.01
N LYS A 130 1.76 -8.14 -3.10
CA LYS A 130 3.08 -8.79 -3.16
C LYS A 130 3.17 -9.81 -4.29
N VAL A 131 2.14 -10.62 -4.47
CA VAL A 131 2.07 -11.58 -5.58
C VAL A 131 2.09 -10.85 -6.93
N ILE A 132 1.38 -9.72 -7.04
CA ILE A 132 1.36 -8.91 -8.26
C ILE A 132 2.72 -8.24 -8.52
N ALA A 133 3.37 -7.71 -7.48
CA ALA A 133 4.70 -7.09 -7.59
C ALA A 133 5.79 -8.09 -8.02
N GLY A 134 5.69 -9.35 -7.56
CA GLY A 134 6.39 -10.48 -8.16
C GLY A 134 7.92 -10.54 -7.98
N ARG A 135 8.52 -9.68 -7.14
CA ARG A 135 9.96 -9.75 -6.86
C ARG A 135 10.25 -10.91 -5.89
N ALA A 136 11.45 -11.48 -5.94
CA ALA A 136 11.85 -12.59 -5.05
C ALA A 136 11.52 -12.33 -3.57
N ARG A 137 11.89 -11.14 -3.07
CA ARG A 137 11.59 -10.72 -1.68
C ARG A 137 10.09 -10.58 -1.40
N ASP A 138 9.28 -10.25 -2.40
CA ASP A 138 7.83 -10.18 -2.20
C ASP A 138 7.23 -11.57 -1.98
N PHE A 139 7.80 -12.63 -2.57
CA PHE A 139 7.38 -14.00 -2.30
C PHE A 139 7.81 -14.47 -0.90
N ASP A 140 9.00 -14.09 -0.44
CA ASP A 140 9.41 -14.35 0.95
C ASP A 140 8.50 -13.64 1.96
N ASP A 141 8.14 -12.38 1.68
CA ASP A 141 7.15 -11.62 2.47
C ASP A 141 5.80 -12.39 2.50
N VAL A 142 5.31 -12.90 1.36
CA VAL A 142 4.06 -13.69 1.30
C VAL A 142 4.16 -14.96 2.15
N LYS A 143 5.22 -15.76 1.97
CA LYS A 143 5.42 -17.00 2.73
C LYS A 143 5.37 -16.75 4.23
N SER A 144 6.14 -15.75 4.69
CA SER A 144 6.19 -15.36 6.09
C SER A 144 4.83 -14.92 6.64
N ILE A 145 4.10 -14.11 5.88
CA ILE A 145 2.76 -13.65 6.26
C ILE A 145 1.79 -14.83 6.41
N LEU A 146 1.76 -15.74 5.44
CA LEU A 146 0.83 -16.87 5.47
C LEU A 146 1.13 -17.85 6.60
N LEU A 147 2.42 -18.19 6.82
CA LEU A 147 2.85 -19.07 7.91
C LEU A 147 2.47 -18.53 9.30
N ARG A 148 2.60 -17.22 9.51
CA ARG A 148 2.26 -16.57 10.79
C ARG A 148 0.76 -16.41 11.01
N ASN A 149 -0.04 -16.49 9.96
CA ASN A 149 -1.47 -16.16 10.00
C ASN A 149 -2.32 -17.21 9.28
N PRO A 150 -2.38 -18.47 9.75
CA PRO A 150 -2.98 -19.60 9.03
C PRO A 150 -4.50 -19.47 8.77
N LYS A 151 -5.17 -18.47 9.36
CA LYS A 151 -6.61 -18.20 9.21
C LYS A 151 -6.90 -17.07 8.20
N TYR A 152 -6.03 -16.86 7.23
CA TYR A 152 -6.21 -15.84 6.18
C TYR A 152 -7.38 -16.20 5.25
N ASP A 153 -8.04 -15.18 4.67
CA ASP A 153 -9.15 -15.39 3.73
C ASP A 153 -8.64 -15.82 2.34
N LEU A 154 -8.48 -17.13 2.19
CA LEU A 154 -8.03 -17.76 0.96
C LEU A 154 -8.95 -17.51 -0.24
N VAL A 155 -10.26 -17.44 0.00
CA VAL A 155 -11.27 -17.25 -1.06
C VAL A 155 -11.13 -15.84 -1.63
N TYR A 156 -10.96 -14.84 -0.78
CA TYR A 156 -10.73 -13.45 -1.19
C TYR A 156 -9.46 -13.29 -2.02
N ILE A 157 -8.33 -13.85 -1.56
CA ILE A 157 -7.06 -13.79 -2.29
C ILE A 157 -7.20 -14.45 -3.67
N LYS A 158 -7.69 -15.69 -3.72
CA LYS A 158 -7.85 -16.43 -4.99
C LYS A 158 -8.81 -15.72 -5.95
N LYS A 159 -9.89 -15.12 -5.45
CA LYS A 159 -10.84 -14.33 -6.25
C LYS A 159 -10.14 -13.17 -6.95
N TRP A 160 -9.39 -12.34 -6.21
CA TRP A 160 -8.77 -11.15 -6.78
C TRP A 160 -7.59 -11.47 -7.69
N LEU A 161 -6.73 -12.42 -7.33
CA LEU A 161 -5.64 -12.85 -8.21
C LEU A 161 -6.18 -13.41 -9.55
N LYS A 162 -7.29 -14.15 -9.52
CA LYS A 162 -7.97 -14.61 -10.74
C LYS A 162 -8.51 -13.46 -11.59
N GLN A 163 -8.98 -12.38 -10.97
CA GLN A 163 -9.41 -11.19 -11.71
C GLN A 163 -8.21 -10.46 -12.34
N PHE A 164 -7.10 -10.35 -11.61
CA PHE A 164 -5.87 -9.74 -12.14
C PHE A 164 -5.21 -10.55 -13.25
N ASP A 165 -5.29 -11.88 -13.21
CA ASP A 165 -4.85 -12.72 -14.33
C ASP A 165 -5.56 -12.36 -15.63
N LYS A 166 -6.85 -12.01 -15.57
CA LYS A 166 -7.63 -11.59 -16.74
C LYS A 166 -7.30 -10.17 -17.19
N SER A 167 -7.13 -9.23 -16.26
CA SER A 167 -6.97 -7.82 -16.59
C SER A 167 -5.53 -7.42 -16.93
N LEU A 168 -4.53 -8.13 -16.41
CA LEU A 168 -3.11 -7.84 -16.58
C LEU A 168 -2.37 -8.93 -17.36
N SER A 169 -3.08 -9.92 -17.89
CA SER A 169 -2.50 -11.07 -18.63
C SER A 169 -1.41 -11.82 -17.84
N GLY A 170 -1.59 -11.95 -16.52
CA GLY A 170 -0.65 -12.55 -15.59
C GLY A 170 -0.91 -14.04 -15.28
N LYS A 171 -0.06 -14.60 -14.42
CA LYS A 171 -0.23 -15.95 -13.82
C LYS A 171 -0.18 -15.89 -12.29
N PHE A 172 -0.68 -14.82 -11.71
CA PHE A 172 -0.66 -14.51 -10.28
C PHE A 172 -1.35 -15.59 -9.43
N LEU A 173 -2.50 -16.12 -9.87
CA LEU A 173 -3.17 -17.19 -9.14
C LEU A 173 -2.31 -18.47 -9.10
N LYS A 174 -1.63 -18.78 -10.21
CA LYS A 174 -0.71 -19.93 -10.28
C LYS A 174 0.50 -19.72 -9.36
N ILE A 175 1.10 -18.53 -9.38
CA ILE A 175 2.21 -18.16 -8.51
C ILE A 175 1.82 -18.33 -7.04
N PHE A 176 0.68 -17.75 -6.63
CA PHE A 176 0.20 -17.86 -5.25
C PHE A 176 -0.04 -19.33 -4.84
N ARG A 177 -0.63 -20.16 -5.70
CA ARG A 177 -0.82 -21.59 -5.43
C ARG A 177 0.50 -22.35 -5.27
N ASN A 178 1.55 -21.96 -5.97
CA ASN A 178 2.86 -22.57 -5.78
C ASN A 178 3.43 -22.21 -4.40
N ILE A 179 3.34 -20.93 -4.02
CA ILE A 179 3.75 -20.47 -2.68
C ILE A 179 2.97 -21.21 -1.59
N GLU A 180 1.65 -21.35 -1.74
CA GLU A 180 0.77 -22.08 -0.80
C GLU A 180 1.24 -23.53 -0.62
N LYS A 181 1.65 -24.22 -1.70
CA LYS A 181 2.16 -25.59 -1.65
C LYS A 181 3.53 -25.71 -0.99
N GLU A 182 4.38 -24.69 -1.11
CA GLU A 182 5.73 -24.70 -0.52
C GLU A 182 5.71 -24.54 1.01
N ILE A 183 4.61 -23.99 1.56
CA ILE A 183 4.44 -23.73 3.00
C ILE A 183 3.44 -24.68 3.67
N SER A 184 2.80 -25.57 2.90
CA SER A 184 1.89 -26.62 3.40
C SER A 184 2.69 -27.87 3.77
#